data_AF-A0A3M6TR74-F1
#
_entry.id   AF-A0A3M6TR74-F1
#
_cell.length_a   1.000
_cell.length_b   1.000
_cell.length_c   1.000
_cell.angle_alpha   90.00
_cell.angle_beta   90.00
_cell.angle_gamma   90.00
#
_symmetry.space_group_name_H-M   'P 1'
#
loop_
_entity.id
_entity.type
_entity.pdbx_description
1 polymer ?
#
loop_
_entity_poly.entity_id
_entity_poly.type
_entity_poly.pdbx_seq_one_letter_code
_entity_poly.pdbx_strand_id
1 'polypeptide(L)'
;MDGNKDEALRCRRLADNYLKDGNKERAFKFLHKAQKLYPSKEVEDLIESLSKNGMSTGAKHETRDENLRHRTANGSATHSAPEEKNYTPEQAEAVKNYANKGKAASTGRVFMQRRHNHGRRHRPQQFHEEEENEPPLLHSLLQFMPILLLVGLSLMSSFMLQDPPYSLSRTGSYYIQRETPKRKIPFYVQEGFEDQYENKIHMIEKRVEDDYIGRLQSQCYRERQYREEVRARARFWRDQALLNRANAMPMKSCEALEKIAA
;
A
#
# COMPACT_ATOMS: atom_id res chain seq x y z
N MET A 1 -17.23 -10.44 -16.79
CA MET A 1 -16.50 -9.23 -17.22
C MET A 1 -15.07 -9.63 -17.46
N ASP A 2 -14.57 -9.39 -18.66
CA ASP A 2 -13.16 -9.44 -18.96
C ASP A 2 -12.52 -8.13 -18.47
N GLY A 3 -11.91 -8.15 -17.28
CA GLY A 3 -11.24 -6.97 -16.71
C GLY A 3 -10.18 -6.37 -17.65
N ASN A 4 -9.58 -7.20 -18.51
CA ASN A 4 -8.63 -6.76 -19.53
C ASN A 4 -9.30 -5.91 -20.63
N LYS A 5 -10.54 -6.24 -21.00
CA LYS A 5 -11.33 -5.49 -21.99
C LYS A 5 -11.75 -4.12 -21.46
N ASP A 6 -12.15 -4.05 -20.19
CA ASP A 6 -12.54 -2.79 -19.55
C ASP A 6 -11.33 -1.83 -19.38
N GLU A 7 -10.16 -2.37 -19.05
CA GLU A 7 -8.92 -1.60 -18.94
C GLU A 7 -8.42 -1.13 -20.32
N ALA A 8 -8.56 -1.95 -21.36
CA ALA A 8 -8.24 -1.56 -22.73
C ALA A 8 -9.14 -0.41 -23.22
N LEU A 9 -10.44 -0.45 -22.93
CA LEU A 9 -11.38 0.63 -23.25
C LEU A 9 -11.05 1.94 -22.52
N ARG A 10 -10.59 1.86 -21.26
CA ARG A 10 -10.09 3.04 -20.52
C ARG A 10 -8.85 3.64 -21.18
N CYS A 11 -7.89 2.80 -21.54
CA CYS A 11 -6.67 3.24 -22.24
C CYS A 11 -7.01 3.94 -23.57
N ARG A 12 -8.00 3.43 -24.32
CA ARG A 12 -8.47 4.07 -25.55
C ARG A 12 -9.05 5.46 -25.31
N ARG A 13 -9.93 5.63 -24.32
CA ARG A 13 -10.51 6.96 -24.01
C ARG A 13 -9.46 7.99 -23.62
N LEU A 14 -8.44 7.57 -22.87
CA LEU A 14 -7.31 8.44 -22.52
C LEU A 14 -6.54 8.85 -23.78
N ALA A 15 -6.32 7.92 -24.71
CA ALA A 15 -5.68 8.24 -25.97
C ALA A 15 -6.49 9.27 -26.79
N ASP A 16 -7.81 9.11 -26.88
CA ASP A 16 -8.68 10.07 -27.59
C ASP A 16 -8.59 11.48 -27.01
N ASN A 17 -8.50 11.61 -25.68
CA ASN A 17 -8.30 12.90 -25.03
C ASN A 17 -6.93 13.50 -25.37
N TYR A 18 -5.87 12.71 -25.34
CA TYR A 18 -4.54 13.19 -25.74
C TYR A 18 -4.44 13.56 -27.22
N LEU A 19 -5.22 12.92 -28.10
CA LEU A 19 -5.32 13.30 -29.50
C LEU A 19 -6.02 14.65 -29.67
N LYS A 20 -7.07 14.92 -28.89
CA LYS A 20 -7.74 16.24 -28.85
C LYS A 20 -6.80 17.33 -28.33
N ASP A 21 -5.96 16.99 -27.35
CA ASP A 21 -4.95 17.90 -26.79
C ASP A 21 -3.70 18.04 -27.67
N GLY A 22 -3.66 17.39 -28.84
CA GLY A 22 -2.53 17.42 -29.77
C GLY A 22 -1.30 16.62 -29.32
N ASN A 23 -1.36 15.97 -28.17
CA ASN A 23 -0.26 15.17 -27.61
C ASN A 23 -0.27 13.74 -28.17
N LYS A 24 0.10 13.62 -29.46
CA LYS A 24 0.12 12.35 -30.20
C LYS A 24 1.05 11.29 -29.57
N GLU A 25 2.15 11.71 -28.95
CA GLU A 25 3.11 10.80 -28.30
C GLU A 25 2.50 10.05 -27.11
N ARG A 26 1.76 10.77 -26.25
CA ARG A 26 1.08 10.15 -25.11
C ARG A 26 -0.08 9.28 -25.60
N ALA A 27 -0.86 9.76 -26.57
CA ALA A 27 -1.94 8.98 -27.18
C ALA A 27 -1.44 7.63 -27.71
N PHE A 28 -0.32 7.63 -28.44
CA PHE A 28 0.29 6.43 -29.00
C PHE A 28 0.68 5.40 -27.94
N LYS A 29 1.25 5.84 -26.80
CA LYS A 29 1.58 4.95 -25.66
C LYS A 29 0.34 4.28 -25.07
N PHE A 30 -0.76 5.03 -24.92
CA PHE A 30 -2.01 4.48 -24.38
C PHE A 30 -2.70 3.54 -25.37
N LEU A 31 -2.62 3.81 -26.68
CA LEU A 31 -3.13 2.90 -27.71
C LEU A 31 -2.35 1.58 -27.74
N HIS A 32 -1.01 1.61 -27.66
CA HIS A 32 -0.21 0.38 -27.55
C HIS A 32 -0.53 -0.42 -26.29
N LYS A 33 -0.79 0.26 -25.17
CA LYS A 33 -1.23 -0.40 -23.93
C LYS A 33 -2.60 -1.05 -24.11
N ALA A 34 -3.55 -0.37 -24.78
CA ALA A 34 -4.85 -0.93 -25.09
C ALA A 34 -4.75 -2.19 -25.97
N GLN A 35 -3.93 -2.15 -27.03
CA GLN A 35 -3.70 -3.28 -27.93
C GLN A 35 -3.07 -4.49 -27.21
N LYS A 36 -2.13 -4.24 -26.28
CA LYS A 36 -1.50 -5.31 -25.47
C LYS A 36 -2.48 -5.96 -24.48
N LEU A 37 -3.40 -5.18 -23.93
CA LEU A 37 -4.39 -5.68 -22.96
C LEU A 37 -5.54 -6.42 -23.63
N TYR A 38 -6.03 -5.91 -24.76
CA TYR A 38 -7.09 -6.52 -25.55
C TYR A 38 -6.90 -6.15 -27.02
N PRO A 39 -6.32 -7.05 -27.84
CA PRO A 39 -6.09 -6.79 -29.26
C PRO A 39 -7.37 -6.42 -29.99
N SER A 40 -7.39 -5.28 -30.67
CA SER A 40 -8.53 -4.78 -31.40
C SER A 40 -8.10 -4.18 -32.73
N LYS A 41 -8.75 -4.58 -33.81
CA LYS A 41 -8.47 -4.07 -35.16
C LYS A 41 -8.63 -2.55 -35.24
N GLU A 42 -9.64 -2.01 -34.54
CA GLU A 42 -9.86 -0.55 -34.46
C GLU A 42 -8.67 0.20 -33.85
N VAL A 43 -8.05 -0.36 -32.80
CA VAL A 43 -6.92 0.28 -32.09
C VAL A 43 -5.65 0.19 -32.93
N GLU A 44 -5.47 -0.91 -33.64
CA GLU A 44 -4.35 -1.12 -34.56
C GLU A 44 -4.38 -0.14 -35.73
N ASP A 45 -5.53 0.05 -36.38
CA ASP A 45 -5.72 1.03 -37.46
C ASP A 45 -5.44 2.47 -36.98
N LEU A 46 -5.82 2.79 -35.74
CA LEU A 46 -5.54 4.07 -35.07
C LEU A 46 -4.04 4.28 -34.81
N ILE A 47 -3.33 3.24 -34.34
CA ILE A 47 -1.87 3.27 -34.18
C ILE A 47 -1.18 3.49 -35.53
N GLU A 48 -1.63 2.79 -36.57
CA GLU A 48 -1.06 2.87 -37.90
C GLU A 48 -1.29 4.25 -38.55
N SER A 49 -2.49 4.82 -38.38
CA SER A 49 -2.79 6.17 -38.86
C SER A 49 -1.95 7.26 -38.18
N LEU A 50 -1.67 7.10 -36.88
CA LEU A 50 -0.81 8.02 -36.12
C LEU A 50 0.66 7.86 -36.49
N SER A 51 1.09 6.65 -36.83
CA SER A 51 2.46 6.38 -37.29
C SER A 51 2.71 6.91 -38.70
N LYS A 52 1.72 6.85 -39.60
CA LYS A 52 1.82 7.33 -40.99
C LYS A 52 1.81 8.86 -41.09
N ASN A 53 1.14 9.55 -40.17
CA ASN A 53 0.98 11.01 -40.18
C ASN A 53 2.15 11.79 -39.51
N GLY A 54 3.36 11.23 -39.51
CA GLY A 54 4.59 11.91 -39.14
C GLY A 54 4.78 12.12 -37.63
N MET A 55 5.49 11.21 -36.99
CA MET A 55 6.10 11.42 -35.67
C MET A 55 7.52 11.96 -35.89
N SER A 56 7.69 13.28 -35.95
CA SER A 56 9.03 13.89 -35.92
C SER A 56 9.63 13.66 -34.53
N THR A 57 10.75 12.96 -34.50
CA THR A 57 11.53 12.63 -33.31
C THR A 57 11.88 13.86 -32.46
N GLY A 58 11.53 13.82 -31.17
CA GLY A 58 12.36 14.40 -30.11
C GLY A 58 11.68 15.42 -29.19
N ALA A 59 11.25 14.97 -28.01
CA ALA A 59 11.42 15.71 -26.75
C ALA A 59 11.17 14.79 -25.55
N LYS A 60 12.17 14.61 -24.70
CA LYS A 60 12.03 14.01 -23.37
C LYS A 60 11.20 14.96 -22.50
N HIS A 61 10.06 14.50 -21.98
CA HIS A 61 9.35 15.16 -20.88
C HIS A 61 9.36 14.22 -19.67
N GLU A 62 10.26 14.48 -18.73
CA GLU A 62 10.18 14.02 -17.34
C GLU A 62 8.89 14.56 -16.71
N THR A 63 7.99 13.68 -16.27
CA THR A 63 7.02 14.02 -15.22
C THR A 63 7.58 13.49 -13.91
N ARG A 64 7.87 14.43 -13.01
CA ARG A 64 8.05 14.25 -11.56
C ARG A 64 7.15 13.14 -11.02
N ASP A 65 7.79 12.15 -10.39
CA ASP A 65 7.16 11.28 -9.42
C ASP A 65 6.78 12.11 -8.19
N GLU A 66 5.48 12.22 -7.91
CA GLU A 66 5.01 12.45 -6.56
C GLU A 66 3.85 11.50 -6.23
N ASN A 67 4.08 10.74 -5.16
CA ASN A 67 3.09 10.16 -4.24
C ASN A 67 2.29 8.94 -4.70
N LEU A 68 2.96 7.77 -4.71
CA LEU A 68 2.32 6.49 -4.40
C LEU A 68 2.79 5.99 -3.03
N ARG A 69 1.84 5.96 -2.10
CA ARG A 69 1.98 5.40 -0.74
C ARG A 69 2.38 3.93 -0.82
N HIS A 70 3.60 3.59 -0.40
CA HIS A 70 3.98 2.21 -0.13
C HIS A 70 3.37 1.77 1.21
N ARG A 71 2.44 0.81 1.14
CA ARG A 71 2.01 0.03 2.31
C ARG A 71 2.99 -1.14 2.41
N THR A 72 3.94 -1.07 3.34
CA THR A 72 4.83 -2.17 3.68
C THR A 72 4.08 -3.17 4.55
N ALA A 73 3.98 -4.41 4.06
CA ALA A 73 3.63 -5.57 4.87
C ALA A 73 4.95 -6.23 5.29
N ASN A 74 5.32 -6.11 6.56
CA ASN A 74 6.39 -6.89 7.17
C ASN A 74 5.79 -8.18 7.75
N GLY A 75 6.27 -9.32 7.25
CA GLY A 75 6.09 -10.64 7.83
C GLY A 75 7.39 -11.40 7.63
N SER A 76 8.08 -11.69 8.74
CA SER A 76 9.41 -12.29 8.84
C SER A 76 9.43 -13.77 8.45
N ALA A 77 10.51 -14.22 7.80
CA ALA A 77 11.06 -15.56 8.00
C ALA A 77 12.56 -15.58 7.64
N THR A 78 13.36 -15.96 8.64
CA THR A 78 14.80 -16.26 8.63
C THR A 78 15.14 -17.53 7.82
N HIS A 79 16.28 -17.55 7.10
CA HIS A 79 17.38 -18.54 7.25
C HIS A 79 18.46 -18.47 6.14
N SER A 80 19.73 -18.43 6.61
CA SER A 80 20.96 -19.11 6.12
C SER A 80 21.70 -18.67 4.84
N ALA A 81 23.03 -18.68 4.96
CA ALA A 81 24.08 -18.25 4.00
C ALA A 81 24.17 -19.09 2.70
N PRO A 82 24.85 -18.58 1.64
CA PRO A 82 24.66 -19.03 0.27
C PRO A 82 25.59 -20.18 -0.16
N GLU A 83 25.00 -21.20 -0.78
CA GLU A 83 25.67 -22.31 -1.47
C GLU A 83 25.95 -21.92 -2.93
N GLU A 84 27.18 -22.16 -3.41
CA GLU A 84 27.62 -21.84 -4.77
C GLU A 84 26.83 -22.64 -5.83
N LYS A 85 26.02 -21.95 -6.63
CA LYS A 85 25.33 -22.56 -7.77
C LYS A 85 26.09 -22.27 -9.06
N ASN A 86 26.61 -23.33 -9.67
CA ASN A 86 27.18 -23.31 -11.01
C ASN A 86 26.12 -22.91 -12.03
N TYR A 87 26.29 -21.74 -12.64
CA TYR A 87 25.40 -21.20 -13.66
C TYR A 87 25.68 -21.83 -15.03
N THR A 88 24.60 -22.13 -15.77
CA THR A 88 24.71 -22.58 -17.16
C THR A 88 25.11 -21.40 -18.08
N PRO A 89 25.86 -21.64 -19.17
CA PRO A 89 26.38 -20.57 -20.02
C PRO A 89 25.30 -19.67 -20.63
N GLU A 90 24.09 -20.20 -20.83
CA GLU A 90 22.92 -19.45 -21.34
C GLU A 90 22.37 -18.43 -20.31
N GLN A 91 22.43 -18.76 -19.02
CA GLN A 91 21.98 -17.88 -17.94
C GLN A 91 22.96 -16.73 -17.70
N ALA A 92 24.26 -16.94 -17.94
CA ALA A 92 25.27 -15.88 -17.85
C ALA A 92 25.12 -14.84 -18.97
N GLU A 93 24.64 -15.25 -20.15
CA GLU A 93 24.42 -14.37 -21.30
C GLU A 93 23.19 -13.46 -21.11
N ALA A 94 22.12 -13.98 -20.50
CA ALA A 94 20.94 -13.20 -20.13
C ALA A 94 21.28 -12.05 -19.14
N VAL A 95 22.19 -12.29 -18.20
CA VAL A 95 22.66 -11.27 -17.23
C VAL A 95 23.55 -10.22 -17.90
N LYS A 96 24.42 -10.61 -18.85
CA LYS A 96 25.24 -9.68 -19.65
C LYS A 96 24.40 -8.72 -20.48
N ASN A 97 23.29 -9.20 -21.05
CA ASN A 97 22.36 -8.37 -21.82
C ASN A 97 21.57 -7.37 -20.95
N TYR A 98 21.39 -7.68 -19.66
CA TYR A 98 20.78 -6.76 -18.71
C TYR A 98 21.76 -5.66 -18.25
N ALA A 99 23.03 -6.00 -18.05
CA ALA A 99 24.07 -5.08 -17.61
C ALA A 99 24.48 -4.02 -18.66
N ASN A 100 24.33 -4.32 -19.95
CA ASN A 100 24.70 -3.41 -21.05
C ASN A 100 23.66 -2.33 -21.38
N LYS A 101 22.47 -2.34 -20.75
CA LYS A 101 21.46 -1.27 -20.91
C LYS A 101 21.70 -0.04 -20.01
N GLY A 102 22.78 -0.02 -19.22
CA GLY A 102 23.00 0.96 -18.16
C GLY A 102 24.21 1.89 -18.27
N LYS A 103 24.84 2.06 -19.44
CA LYS A 103 26.04 2.94 -19.55
C LYS A 103 26.06 3.80 -20.82
N ALA A 104 25.69 5.07 -20.66
CA ALA A 104 26.23 6.21 -21.42
C ALA A 104 25.82 7.51 -20.67
N ALA A 105 26.66 7.98 -19.75
CA ALA A 105 27.58 9.13 -19.95
C ALA A 105 26.86 10.50 -19.98
N SER A 106 26.84 11.18 -18.83
CA SER A 106 26.45 12.59 -18.69
C SER A 106 27.72 13.41 -18.45
N THR A 107 28.12 14.15 -19.48
CA THR A 107 29.13 15.22 -19.43
C THR A 107 28.46 16.54 -19.78
N GLY A 108 28.75 17.61 -19.03
CA GLY A 108 28.50 18.98 -19.49
C GLY A 108 27.98 19.93 -18.42
N ARG A 109 28.90 20.55 -17.66
CA ARG A 109 28.68 21.86 -17.01
C ARG A 109 28.56 22.94 -18.09
N VAL A 110 27.81 24.04 -17.82
CA VAL A 110 28.23 25.42 -18.14
C VAL A 110 27.22 26.46 -17.58
N PHE A 111 27.77 27.28 -16.68
CA PHE A 111 27.54 28.70 -16.34
C PHE A 111 26.18 29.38 -16.54
N MET A 112 25.66 30.00 -15.47
CA MET A 112 25.15 31.37 -15.54
C MET A 112 25.48 32.18 -14.28
N GLN A 113 26.02 33.38 -14.55
CA GLN A 113 26.40 34.44 -13.64
C GLN A 113 25.26 34.97 -12.77
N ARG A 114 25.55 35.29 -11.50
CA ARG A 114 25.03 36.54 -10.88
C ARG A 114 25.95 37.10 -9.80
N ARG A 115 26.73 38.10 -10.23
CA ARG A 115 27.23 39.32 -9.57
C ARG A 115 27.49 39.32 -8.06
N HIS A 116 28.77 39.47 -7.70
CA HIS A 116 29.24 40.01 -6.43
C HIS A 116 28.81 41.47 -6.21
N ASN A 117 28.53 41.84 -4.96
CA ASN A 117 28.99 43.10 -4.43
C ASN A 117 29.54 42.91 -3.01
N HIS A 118 30.78 43.37 -2.79
CA HIS A 118 31.53 43.28 -1.55
C HIS A 118 31.26 44.51 -0.67
N GLY A 119 31.04 44.29 0.62
CA GLY A 119 31.20 45.28 1.68
C GLY A 119 32.10 44.72 2.79
N ARG A 120 33.29 45.31 2.92
CA ARG A 120 34.35 45.20 3.96
C ARG A 120 33.80 45.30 5.40
N ARG A 121 34.43 44.92 6.53
CA ARG A 121 35.80 44.57 7.02
C ARG A 121 35.57 44.08 8.48
N HIS A 122 36.32 43.15 9.09
CA HIS A 122 37.55 43.38 9.89
C HIS A 122 38.08 42.02 10.44
N ARG A 123 39.34 42.06 10.88
CA ARG A 123 40.35 40.98 11.07
C ARG A 123 40.46 40.58 12.59
N PRO A 124 41.51 39.86 13.03
CA PRO A 124 41.59 38.44 13.42
C PRO A 124 41.77 38.20 14.95
N GLN A 125 41.66 36.95 15.44
CA GLN A 125 42.69 36.36 16.32
C GLN A 125 42.42 34.88 16.64
N GLN A 126 43.52 34.12 16.69
CA GLN A 126 43.64 32.74 17.10
C GLN A 126 43.19 32.53 18.55
N PHE A 127 42.55 31.40 18.82
CA PHE A 127 42.94 30.52 19.92
C PHE A 127 42.72 29.07 19.45
N HIS A 128 43.81 28.31 19.41
CA HIS A 128 43.84 26.90 19.05
C HIS A 128 44.81 26.28 20.05
N GLU A 129 44.23 25.73 21.11
CA GLU A 129 44.77 24.89 22.19
C GLU A 129 43.48 24.60 23.01
N GLU A 130 43.00 23.39 23.24
CA GLU A 130 43.70 22.18 23.64
C GLU A 130 43.32 20.95 22.81
N GLU A 131 44.36 20.19 22.48
CA GLU A 131 44.33 18.77 22.20
C GLU A 131 44.14 18.04 23.54
N GLU A 132 42.99 17.42 23.78
CA GLU A 132 42.90 16.33 24.76
C GLU A 132 42.32 15.08 24.10
N ASN A 133 43.14 14.04 24.21
CA ASN A 133 43.09 12.74 23.60
C ASN A 133 41.88 11.93 24.14
N GLU A 134 40.82 11.84 23.33
CA GLU A 134 39.89 10.71 23.15
C GLU A 134 39.27 9.97 24.37
N PRO A 135 37.96 9.64 24.29
CA PRO A 135 37.64 8.43 23.54
C PRO A 135 36.66 8.67 22.37
N PRO A 136 36.93 8.12 21.16
CA PRO A 136 36.14 8.41 19.95
C PRO A 136 34.85 7.62 19.99
N LEU A 137 34.71 6.80 21.02
CA LEU A 137 33.65 5.86 21.23
C LEU A 137 32.48 6.55 21.90
N LEU A 138 32.68 7.40 22.91
CA LEU A 138 31.57 7.98 23.67
C LEU A 138 30.81 9.04 22.87
N HIS A 139 31.51 9.92 22.16
CA HIS A 139 30.86 10.97 21.34
C HIS A 139 30.17 10.38 20.09
N SER A 140 30.72 9.29 19.53
CA SER A 140 30.07 8.50 18.48
C SER A 140 28.85 7.74 19.01
N LEU A 141 28.89 7.21 20.25
CA LEU A 141 27.76 6.54 20.90
C LEU A 141 26.61 7.52 21.19
N LEU A 142 26.91 8.76 21.58
CA LEU A 142 25.93 9.83 21.77
C LEU A 142 25.15 10.18 20.49
N GLN A 143 25.75 9.99 19.30
CA GLN A 143 25.05 10.17 18.02
C GLN A 143 24.00 9.10 17.76
N PHE A 144 24.15 7.90 18.34
CA PHE A 144 23.16 6.83 18.25
C PHE A 144 22.06 6.96 19.31
N MET A 145 22.24 7.77 20.37
CA MET A 145 21.23 8.00 21.41
C MET A 145 19.84 8.42 20.87
N PRO A 146 19.68 9.35 19.92
CA PRO A 146 18.37 9.67 19.37
C PRO A 146 17.73 8.48 18.63
N ILE A 147 18.52 7.65 17.94
CA ILE A 147 18.02 6.45 17.24
C ILE A 147 17.66 5.36 18.26
N LEU A 148 18.52 5.13 19.27
CA LEU A 148 18.28 4.19 20.37
C LEU A 148 17.06 4.59 21.20
N LEU A 149 16.84 5.89 21.41
CA LEU A 149 15.66 6.42 22.09
C LEU A 149 14.41 6.20 21.25
N LEU A 150 14.45 6.41 19.93
CA LEU A 150 13.31 6.12 19.05
C LEU A 150 12.98 4.61 18.99
N VAL A 151 14.01 3.76 18.88
CA VAL A 151 13.85 2.30 18.94
C VAL A 151 13.31 1.88 20.31
N GLY A 152 13.88 2.42 21.39
CA GLY A 152 13.43 2.19 22.76
C GLY A 152 11.98 2.62 22.98
N LEU A 153 11.58 3.80 22.52
CA LEU A 153 10.19 4.27 22.58
C LEU A 153 9.25 3.42 21.74
N SER A 154 9.69 2.94 20.57
CA SER A 154 8.90 2.05 19.72
C SER A 154 8.71 0.65 20.32
N LEU A 155 9.69 0.15 21.08
CA LEU A 155 9.59 -1.13 21.78
C LEU A 155 8.81 -0.98 23.09
N MET A 156 9.00 0.13 23.81
CA MET A 156 8.27 0.46 25.03
C MET A 156 6.78 0.70 24.75
N SER A 157 6.44 1.32 23.61
CA SER A 157 5.06 1.52 23.21
C SER A 157 4.32 0.19 23.00
N SER A 158 5.04 -0.87 22.61
CA SER A 158 4.49 -2.23 22.47
C SER A 158 4.24 -2.89 23.82
N PHE A 159 5.02 -2.57 24.85
CA PHE A 159 4.85 -3.08 26.23
C PHE A 159 3.74 -2.34 27.01
N MET A 160 3.42 -1.11 26.60
CA MET A 160 2.36 -0.30 27.21
C MET A 160 0.96 -0.62 26.67
N LEU A 161 0.82 -1.53 25.70
CA LEU A 161 -0.49 -2.09 25.37
C LEU A 161 -0.89 -3.07 26.47
N GLN A 162 -1.72 -2.63 27.40
CA GLN A 162 -2.48 -3.55 28.24
C GLN A 162 -3.30 -4.46 27.33
N ASP A 163 -3.12 -5.76 27.51
CA ASP A 163 -3.93 -6.78 26.83
C ASP A 163 -5.42 -6.49 27.08
N PRO A 164 -6.28 -6.59 26.05
CA PRO A 164 -7.70 -6.35 26.21
C PRO A 164 -8.31 -7.34 27.21
N PRO A 165 -9.34 -6.96 27.99
CA PRO A 165 -9.93 -7.86 28.99
C PRO A 165 -10.63 -9.10 28.41
N TYR A 166 -10.93 -9.09 27.10
CA TYR A 166 -11.61 -10.19 26.40
C TYR A 166 -11.26 -10.19 24.91
N SER A 167 -11.69 -11.26 24.23
CA SER A 167 -11.70 -11.40 22.78
C SER A 167 -13.04 -11.97 22.30
N LEU A 168 -13.55 -11.50 21.16
CA LEU A 168 -14.74 -12.06 20.50
C LEU A 168 -14.45 -13.39 19.76
N SER A 169 -13.19 -13.77 19.66
CA SER A 169 -12.74 -15.02 19.02
C SER A 169 -11.73 -15.73 19.89
N ARG A 170 -11.80 -17.06 19.92
CA ARG A 170 -10.85 -17.90 20.66
C ARG A 170 -9.43 -17.67 20.13
N THR A 171 -8.50 -17.43 21.04
CA THR A 171 -7.06 -17.30 20.74
C THR A 171 -6.26 -18.04 21.81
N GLY A 172 -4.93 -18.08 21.70
CA GLY A 172 -4.07 -18.84 22.64
C GLY A 172 -4.26 -18.42 24.10
N SER A 173 -4.24 -17.11 24.38
CA SER A 173 -4.42 -16.59 25.74
C SER A 173 -5.90 -16.44 26.14
N TYR A 174 -6.81 -16.32 25.16
CA TYR A 174 -8.24 -16.15 25.39
C TYR A 174 -8.99 -17.41 24.97
N TYR A 175 -9.06 -18.37 25.90
CA TYR A 175 -9.59 -19.69 25.63
C TYR A 175 -10.79 -20.07 26.50
N ILE A 176 -11.03 -19.36 27.62
CA ILE A 176 -12.18 -19.59 28.50
C ILE A 176 -13.39 -18.90 27.89
N GLN A 177 -14.40 -19.67 27.47
CA GLN A 177 -15.62 -19.13 26.88
C GLN A 177 -16.59 -18.66 27.97
N ARG A 178 -17.15 -17.47 27.77
CA ARG A 178 -18.26 -16.90 28.54
C ARG A 178 -19.33 -16.39 27.58
N GLU A 179 -20.51 -16.07 28.13
CA GLU A 179 -21.63 -15.52 27.36
C GLU A 179 -22.23 -14.32 28.07
N THR A 180 -22.67 -13.32 27.31
CA THR A 180 -23.35 -12.17 27.88
C THR A 180 -24.75 -12.56 28.40
N PRO A 181 -25.24 -11.96 29.49
CA PRO A 181 -26.49 -12.39 30.13
C PRO A 181 -27.72 -12.13 29.25
N LYS A 182 -27.75 -10.99 28.55
CA LYS A 182 -28.92 -10.53 27.79
C LYS A 182 -29.02 -11.17 26.41
N ARG A 183 -27.91 -11.19 25.66
CA ARG A 183 -27.91 -11.60 24.25
C ARG A 183 -27.22 -12.95 23.98
N LYS A 184 -26.66 -13.59 25.02
CA LYS A 184 -25.93 -14.87 24.89
C LYS A 184 -24.82 -14.81 23.85
N ILE A 185 -24.13 -13.66 23.77
CA ILE A 185 -23.03 -13.47 22.82
C ILE A 185 -21.78 -14.14 23.40
N PRO A 186 -21.17 -15.10 22.70
CA PRO A 186 -19.98 -15.78 23.19
C PRO A 186 -18.75 -14.85 23.09
N PHE A 187 -17.98 -14.80 24.17
CA PHE A 187 -16.68 -14.12 24.23
C PHE A 187 -15.68 -14.96 25.01
N TYR A 188 -14.40 -14.64 24.89
CA TYR A 188 -13.31 -15.42 25.45
C TYR A 188 -12.44 -14.55 26.35
N VAL A 189 -12.05 -15.10 27.50
CA VAL A 189 -11.25 -14.42 28.52
C VAL A 189 -10.01 -15.25 28.87
N GLN A 190 -9.06 -14.60 29.53
CA GLN A 190 -7.87 -15.24 30.09
C GLN A 190 -8.19 -15.88 31.46
N GLU A 191 -7.27 -16.70 31.98
CA GLU A 191 -7.34 -17.17 33.37
C GLU A 191 -7.36 -16.01 34.37
N GLY A 192 -8.08 -16.16 35.49
CA GLY A 192 -8.15 -15.12 36.53
C GLY A 192 -9.00 -13.90 36.18
N PHE A 193 -9.76 -13.93 35.07
CA PHE A 193 -10.63 -12.82 34.67
C PHE A 193 -11.66 -12.43 35.74
N GLU A 194 -12.27 -13.41 36.42
CA GLU A 194 -13.31 -13.13 37.42
C GLU A 194 -12.73 -12.33 38.61
N ASP A 195 -11.55 -12.73 39.09
CA ASP A 195 -10.88 -12.08 40.22
C ASP A 195 -10.37 -10.68 39.85
N GLN A 196 -9.84 -10.52 38.63
CA GLN A 196 -9.31 -9.24 38.15
C GLN A 196 -10.39 -8.20 37.88
N TYR A 197 -11.59 -8.65 37.47
CA TYR A 197 -12.65 -7.76 36.98
C TYR A 197 -13.98 -7.89 37.70
N GLU A 198 -14.06 -8.55 38.86
CA GLU A 198 -15.29 -8.82 39.64
C GLU A 198 -16.30 -7.67 39.64
N ASN A 199 -15.85 -6.46 39.99
CA ASN A 199 -16.71 -5.27 40.08
C ASN A 199 -17.00 -4.57 38.74
N LYS A 200 -16.40 -5.04 37.65
CA LYS A 200 -16.46 -4.44 36.31
C LYS A 200 -17.03 -5.40 35.25
N ILE A 201 -17.38 -6.64 35.60
CA ILE A 201 -17.88 -7.66 34.68
C ILE A 201 -19.06 -7.13 33.86
N HIS A 202 -20.05 -6.51 34.50
CA HIS A 202 -21.21 -5.95 33.79
C HIS A 202 -20.82 -4.88 32.75
N MET A 203 -19.83 -4.04 33.03
CA MET A 203 -19.35 -3.05 32.06
C MET A 203 -18.65 -3.71 30.88
N ILE A 204 -17.89 -4.78 31.14
CA ILE A 204 -17.21 -5.56 30.12
C ILE A 204 -18.24 -6.28 29.24
N GLU A 205 -19.21 -6.96 29.82
CA GLU A 205 -20.29 -7.65 29.10
C GLU A 205 -21.07 -6.67 28.22
N LYS A 206 -21.43 -5.49 28.73
CA LYS A 206 -22.08 -4.46 27.92
C LYS A 206 -21.19 -4.05 26.72
N ARG A 207 -19.90 -3.83 26.96
CA ARG A 207 -18.95 -3.48 25.89
C ARG A 207 -18.78 -4.61 24.88
N VAL A 208 -18.80 -5.87 25.31
CA VAL A 208 -18.80 -7.05 24.43
C VAL A 208 -20.02 -7.02 23.51
N GLU A 209 -21.21 -6.73 24.03
CA GLU A 209 -22.43 -6.62 23.21
C GLU A 209 -22.31 -5.48 22.19
N ASP A 210 -21.89 -4.30 22.63
CA ASP A 210 -21.73 -3.11 21.78
C ASP A 210 -20.72 -3.36 20.65
N ASP A 211 -19.55 -3.93 20.97
CA ASP A 211 -18.50 -4.27 20.00
C ASP A 211 -18.96 -5.33 19.02
N TYR A 212 -19.64 -6.37 19.50
CA TYR A 212 -20.16 -7.44 18.66
C TYR A 212 -21.19 -6.89 17.66
N ILE A 213 -22.13 -6.07 18.13
CA ILE A 213 -23.13 -5.42 17.29
C ILE A 213 -22.46 -4.48 16.29
N GLY A 214 -21.52 -3.64 16.72
CA GLY A 214 -20.79 -2.72 15.83
C GLY A 214 -20.01 -3.45 14.73
N ARG A 215 -19.36 -4.57 15.08
CA ARG A 215 -18.69 -5.45 14.11
C ARG A 215 -19.68 -6.03 13.11
N LEU A 216 -20.82 -6.50 13.58
CA LEU A 216 -21.85 -7.13 12.77
C LEU A 216 -22.53 -6.13 11.83
N GLN A 217 -22.80 -4.91 12.30
CA GLN A 217 -23.28 -3.79 11.49
C GLN A 217 -22.28 -3.45 10.38
N SER A 218 -20.99 -3.34 10.71
CA SER A 218 -19.94 -3.08 9.73
C SER A 218 -19.82 -4.19 8.68
N GLN A 219 -19.95 -5.46 9.09
CA GLN A 219 -19.95 -6.60 8.18
C GLN A 219 -21.20 -6.63 7.30
N CYS A 220 -22.38 -6.42 7.86
CA CYS A 220 -23.63 -6.32 7.10
C CYS A 220 -23.58 -5.18 6.09
N TYR A 221 -23.06 -4.01 6.46
CA TYR A 221 -22.87 -2.90 5.53
C TYR A 221 -22.00 -3.31 4.34
N ARG A 222 -20.87 -4.00 4.58
CA ARG A 222 -19.99 -4.50 3.51
C ARG A 222 -20.68 -5.56 2.64
N GLU A 223 -21.37 -6.51 3.22
CA GLU A 223 -22.14 -7.53 2.49
C GLU A 223 -23.18 -6.89 1.57
N ARG A 224 -23.92 -5.91 2.10
CA ARG A 224 -24.93 -5.15 1.34
C ARG A 224 -24.29 -4.36 0.20
N GLN A 225 -23.20 -3.64 0.45
CA GLN A 225 -22.47 -2.90 -0.57
C GLN A 225 -21.98 -3.83 -1.69
N TYR A 226 -21.38 -4.97 -1.33
CA TYR A 226 -20.92 -5.95 -2.30
C TYR A 226 -22.07 -6.49 -3.16
N ARG A 227 -23.21 -6.80 -2.54
CA ARG A 227 -24.40 -7.25 -3.28
C ARG A 227 -24.90 -6.20 -4.27
N GLU A 228 -24.96 -4.93 -3.85
CA GLU A 228 -25.37 -3.83 -4.74
C GLU A 228 -24.39 -3.58 -5.88
N GLU A 229 -23.08 -3.71 -5.64
CA GLU A 229 -22.06 -3.61 -6.69
C GLU A 229 -22.27 -4.69 -7.75
N VAL A 230 -22.49 -5.95 -7.35
CA VAL A 230 -22.75 -7.04 -8.29
C VAL A 230 -24.06 -6.82 -9.04
N ARG A 231 -25.12 -6.33 -8.37
CA ARG A 231 -26.38 -5.95 -9.03
C ARG A 231 -26.17 -4.84 -10.06
N ALA A 232 -25.40 -3.80 -9.75
CA ALA A 232 -25.10 -2.71 -10.66
C ALA A 232 -24.35 -3.20 -11.90
N ARG A 233 -23.33 -4.05 -11.69
CA ARG A 233 -22.58 -4.73 -12.75
C ARG A 233 -23.48 -5.61 -13.62
N ALA A 234 -24.39 -6.38 -13.03
CA ALA A 234 -25.36 -7.20 -13.76
C ALA A 234 -26.30 -6.35 -14.62
N ARG A 235 -26.82 -5.24 -14.07
CA ARG A 235 -27.67 -4.29 -14.82
C ARG A 235 -26.93 -3.63 -15.97
N PHE A 236 -25.66 -3.25 -15.76
CA PHE A 236 -24.84 -2.61 -16.79
C PHE A 236 -24.64 -3.51 -18.02
N TRP A 237 -24.31 -4.79 -17.82
CA TRP A 237 -24.13 -5.77 -18.91
C TRP A 237 -25.43 -6.47 -19.34
N ARG A 238 -26.56 -6.16 -18.69
CA ARG A 238 -27.87 -6.83 -18.89
C ARG A 238 -27.82 -8.36 -18.68
N ASP A 239 -26.96 -8.81 -17.77
CA ASP A 239 -26.82 -10.22 -17.41
C ASP A 239 -27.83 -10.62 -16.32
N GLN A 240 -28.90 -11.30 -16.72
CA GLN A 240 -29.97 -11.73 -15.80
C GLN A 240 -29.53 -12.86 -14.87
N ALA A 241 -28.65 -13.75 -15.33
CA ALA A 241 -28.14 -14.84 -14.49
C ALA A 241 -27.31 -14.28 -13.34
N LEU A 242 -26.46 -13.28 -13.63
CA LEU A 242 -25.68 -12.59 -12.61
C LEU A 242 -26.58 -11.78 -11.66
N LEU A 243 -27.65 -11.16 -12.16
CA LEU A 243 -28.61 -10.43 -11.33
C LEU A 243 -29.35 -11.36 -10.36
N ASN A 244 -29.82 -12.51 -10.84
CA ASN A 244 -30.48 -13.53 -10.03
C ASN A 244 -29.53 -14.08 -8.96
N ARG A 245 -28.28 -14.38 -9.34
CA ARG A 245 -27.24 -14.78 -8.39
C ARG A 245 -26.97 -13.70 -7.34
N ALA A 246 -26.94 -12.43 -7.73
CA ALA A 246 -26.74 -11.32 -6.80
C ALA A 246 -27.89 -11.19 -5.80
N ASN A 247 -29.14 -11.40 -6.25
CA ASN A 247 -30.31 -11.40 -5.38
C ASN A 247 -30.31 -12.57 -4.39
N ALA A 248 -29.81 -13.73 -4.81
CA ALA A 248 -29.71 -14.93 -3.98
C ALA A 248 -28.45 -14.96 -3.09
N MET A 249 -27.61 -13.93 -3.09
CA MET A 249 -26.43 -13.90 -2.23
C MET A 249 -26.84 -13.84 -0.74
N PRO A 250 -26.40 -14.81 0.10
CA PRO A 250 -26.71 -14.81 1.52
C PRO A 250 -25.98 -13.66 2.21
N MET A 251 -26.67 -12.97 3.11
CA MET A 251 -26.10 -11.88 3.92
C MET A 251 -26.11 -12.28 5.38
N LYS A 252 -25.23 -13.23 5.73
CA LYS A 252 -25.19 -13.88 7.04
C LYS A 252 -25.04 -12.87 8.18
N SER A 253 -24.25 -11.82 7.97
CA SER A 253 -24.03 -10.80 9.00
C SER A 253 -25.26 -9.92 9.18
N CYS A 254 -25.97 -9.59 8.10
CA CYS A 254 -27.23 -8.86 8.17
C CYS A 254 -28.34 -9.68 8.83
N GLU A 255 -28.46 -10.96 8.48
CA GLU A 255 -29.45 -11.88 9.09
C GLU A 255 -29.19 -12.06 10.59
N ALA A 256 -27.93 -12.18 10.99
CA ALA A 256 -27.57 -12.25 12.41
C ALA A 256 -27.88 -10.94 13.14
N LEU A 257 -27.69 -9.78 12.49
CA LEU A 257 -28.01 -8.48 13.09
C LEU A 257 -29.51 -8.31 13.32
N GLU A 258 -30.32 -8.76 12.36
CA GLU A 258 -31.78 -8.75 12.45
C GLU A 258 -32.27 -9.61 13.62
N LYS A 259 -31.70 -10.82 13.80
CA LYS A 259 -32.01 -11.71 14.93
C LYS A 259 -31.68 -11.12 16.30
N ILE A 260 -30.72 -10.20 16.37
CA ILE A 260 -30.32 -9.53 17.61
C ILE A 260 -31.16 -8.27 17.87
N ALA A 261 -31.71 -7.67 16.80
CA ALA A 261 -32.58 -6.51 16.90
C ALA A 261 -34.04 -6.86 17.18
N ALA A 262 -34.47 -8.08 16.81
CA ALA A 262 -35.77 -8.67 17.13
C ALA A 262 -35.91 -9.04 18.61
#